data_AF-A0A2D9D844-F1
#
_entry.id   AF-A0A2D9D844-F1
#
_cell.length_a   1.000
_cell.length_b   1.000
_cell.length_c   1.000
_cell.angle_alpha   90.00
_cell.angle_beta   90.00
_cell.angle_gamma   90.00
#
_symmetry.space_group_name_H-M   'P 1'
#
loop_
_entity.id
_entity.type
_entity.pdbx_description
1 polymer ?
#
loop_
_entity_poly.entity_id
_entity_poly.type
_entity_poly.pdbx_seq_one_letter_code
_entity_poly.pdbx_strand_id
1 'polypeptide(L)'
;MINKVKIHLKKVNDFKTNNLEELNKFRVDYLGKKGILNNFFNSFRDIPLEEKKEFGKEINFLKKAVNDKILELKFVLDSVSEKKQINDLTRPGLVIDRGTRHPLSIVKKRIISIFSSVGFGISYGPEIEDDWHNFTALNLPEYHPARDMQDTFFIQ
;
A
#
# COMPACT_ATOMS: atom_id res chain seq x y z
N MET A 1 27.56 9.87 -45.39
CA MET A 1 26.55 9.18 -44.53
C MET A 1 26.20 9.95 -43.24
N ILE A 2 27.04 10.87 -42.77
CA ILE A 2 26.83 11.67 -41.55
C ILE A 2 25.51 12.47 -41.55
N ASN A 3 25.10 13.04 -42.69
CA ASN A 3 23.81 13.76 -42.80
C ASN A 3 22.60 12.89 -42.49
N LYS A 4 22.64 11.59 -42.81
CA LYS A 4 21.56 10.65 -42.50
C LYS A 4 21.45 10.43 -40.98
N VAL A 5 22.58 10.33 -40.27
CA VAL A 5 22.61 10.19 -38.81
C VAL A 5 22.03 11.44 -38.14
N LYS A 6 22.38 12.65 -38.60
CA LYS A 6 21.82 13.91 -38.10
C LYS A 6 20.31 14.04 -38.30
N ILE A 7 19.77 13.54 -39.42
CA ILE A 7 18.32 13.49 -39.66
C ILE A 7 17.63 12.58 -38.64
N HIS A 8 18.18 11.40 -38.37
CA HIS A 8 17.63 10.49 -37.37
C HIS A 8 17.74 11.04 -35.95
N LEU A 9 18.83 11.74 -35.64
CA LEU A 9 19.02 12.42 -34.35
C LEU A 9 17.92 13.46 -34.12
N LYS A 10 17.59 14.26 -35.14
CA LYS A 10 16.46 15.20 -35.06
C LYS A 10 15.12 14.48 -34.85
N LYS A 11 14.87 13.39 -35.58
CA LYS A 11 13.65 12.57 -35.40
C LYS A 11 13.53 11.98 -33.99
N VAL A 12 14.63 11.57 -33.38
CA VAL A 12 14.67 11.04 -32.01
C VAL A 12 14.34 12.13 -30.99
N ASN A 13 14.89 13.33 -31.17
CA ASN A 13 14.60 14.46 -30.28
C ASN A 13 13.14 14.93 -30.38
N ASP A 14 12.59 14.95 -31.60
CA ASP A 14 11.21 15.38 -31.86
C ASP A 14 10.17 14.31 -31.49
N PHE A 15 10.60 13.06 -31.24
CA PHE A 15 9.69 11.97 -30.91
C PHE A 15 9.01 12.20 -29.55
N LYS A 16 7.68 12.22 -29.57
CA LYS A 16 6.80 12.29 -28.40
C LYS A 16 5.75 11.20 -28.53
N THR A 17 5.45 10.51 -27.45
CA THR A 17 4.37 9.53 -27.41
C THR A 17 3.74 9.50 -26.02
N ASN A 18 2.45 9.19 -25.99
CA ASN A 18 1.66 8.99 -24.78
C ASN A 18 1.27 7.52 -24.57
N ASN A 19 1.81 6.59 -25.38
CA ASN A 19 1.45 5.17 -25.35
C ASN A 19 2.69 4.28 -25.20
N LEU A 20 2.64 3.34 -24.26
CA LEU A 20 3.69 2.34 -24.02
C LEU A 20 3.96 1.46 -25.25
N GLU A 21 2.94 1.17 -26.06
CA GLU A 21 3.11 0.39 -27.29
C GLU A 21 3.92 1.13 -28.36
N GLU A 22 3.69 2.44 -28.51
CA GLU A 22 4.44 3.28 -29.43
C GLU A 22 5.89 3.48 -28.98
N LEU A 23 6.13 3.62 -27.67
CA LEU A 23 7.48 3.64 -27.10
C LEU A 23 8.23 2.32 -27.37
N ASN A 24 7.55 1.18 -27.23
CA ASN A 24 8.13 -0.13 -27.53
C ASN A 24 8.43 -0.31 -29.02
N LYS A 25 7.55 0.14 -29.92
CA LYS A 25 7.81 0.17 -31.37
C LYS A 25 9.03 1.02 -31.68
N PHE A 26 9.12 2.23 -31.14
CA PHE A 26 10.28 3.11 -31.30
C PHE A 26 11.58 2.46 -30.81
N ARG A 27 11.54 1.77 -29.67
CA ARG A 27 12.70 1.01 -29.16
C ARG A 27 13.12 -0.10 -30.12
N VAL A 28 12.18 -0.86 -30.67
CA VAL A 28 12.48 -1.95 -31.62
C VAL A 28 13.03 -1.40 -32.94
N ASP A 29 12.47 -0.31 -33.45
CA ASP A 29 12.89 0.31 -34.72
C ASP A 29 14.33 0.84 -34.67
N TYR A 30 14.74 1.41 -33.53
CA TYR A 30 16.09 1.94 -33.38
C TYR A 30 17.10 0.94 -32.81
N LEU A 31 16.77 0.24 -31.72
CA LEU A 31 17.69 -0.65 -30.97
C LEU A 31 17.51 -2.15 -31.27
N GLY A 32 16.51 -2.53 -32.09
CA GLY A 32 16.28 -3.92 -32.45
C GLY A 32 17.40 -4.53 -33.28
N LYS A 33 17.40 -5.87 -33.40
CA LYS A 33 18.43 -6.60 -34.18
C LYS A 33 18.52 -6.14 -35.65
N LYS A 34 17.39 -5.77 -36.26
CA LYS A 34 17.29 -5.18 -37.61
C LYS A 34 17.09 -3.64 -37.58
N GLY A 35 17.43 -3.01 -36.46
CA GLY A 35 17.14 -1.60 -36.22
C GLY A 35 18.07 -0.66 -36.98
N ILE A 36 17.65 0.61 -37.04
CA ILE A 36 18.34 1.68 -37.76
C ILE A 36 19.78 1.86 -37.25
N LEU A 37 20.03 1.73 -35.94
CA LEU A 37 21.38 1.81 -35.38
C LEU A 37 22.29 0.67 -35.88
N ASN A 38 21.78 -0.57 -35.92
CA ASN A 38 22.55 -1.71 -36.42
C ASN A 38 22.87 -1.58 -37.91
N ASN A 39 21.96 -1.01 -38.70
CA ASN A 39 22.23 -0.69 -40.10
C ASN A 39 23.36 0.34 -40.23
N PHE A 40 23.37 1.39 -39.42
CA PHE A 40 24.48 2.36 -39.39
C PHE A 40 25.81 1.75 -38.94
N PHE A 41 25.79 0.82 -37.96
CA PHE A 41 26.99 0.07 -37.56
C PHE A 41 27.49 -0.89 -38.65
N ASN A 42 26.61 -1.50 -39.44
CA ASN A 42 27.01 -2.35 -40.56
C ASN A 42 27.63 -1.51 -41.69
N SER A 43 27.02 -0.36 -42.03
CA SER A 43 27.56 0.59 -43.00
C SER A 43 28.87 1.25 -42.56
N PHE A 44 29.26 1.13 -41.29
CA PHE A 44 30.55 1.61 -40.77
C PHE A 44 31.75 0.92 -41.45
N ARG A 45 31.58 -0.31 -41.96
CA ARG A 45 32.64 -1.07 -42.65
C ARG A 45 33.05 -0.43 -43.98
N ASP A 46 32.12 0.22 -44.66
CA ASP A 46 32.27 0.70 -46.04
C ASP A 46 32.78 2.16 -46.13
N ILE A 47 33.15 2.77 -45.00
CA ILE A 47 33.50 4.21 -44.93
C ILE A 47 35.02 4.42 -45.06
N PRO A 48 35.50 5.48 -45.74
CA PRO A 48 36.92 5.83 -45.80
C PRO A 48 37.52 6.15 -44.43
N LEU A 49 38.83 5.89 -44.25
CA LEU A 49 39.51 6.03 -42.96
C LEU A 49 39.38 7.44 -42.33
N GLU A 50 39.32 8.47 -43.18
CA GLU A 50 39.21 9.88 -42.79
C GLU A 50 37.83 10.22 -42.19
N GLU A 51 36.75 9.66 -42.73
CA GLU A 51 35.38 9.89 -42.27
C GLU A 51 34.92 8.94 -41.14
N LYS A 52 35.64 7.82 -40.93
CA LYS A 52 35.30 6.83 -39.89
C LYS A 52 35.26 7.42 -38.49
N LYS A 53 36.17 8.34 -38.17
CA LYS A 53 36.28 8.94 -36.83
C LYS A 53 35.06 9.82 -36.50
N GLU A 54 34.64 10.68 -37.43
CA GLU A 54 33.47 11.54 -37.24
C GLU A 54 32.17 10.74 -37.25
N PHE A 55 32.04 9.80 -38.19
CA PHE A 55 30.84 8.99 -38.31
C PHE A 55 30.62 8.08 -37.08
N GLY A 56 31.69 7.51 -36.50
CA GLY A 56 31.60 6.73 -35.27
C GLY A 56 31.17 7.56 -34.05
N LYS A 57 31.63 8.81 -33.97
CA LYS A 57 31.21 9.75 -32.92
C LYS A 57 29.72 10.06 -33.04
N GLU A 58 29.23 10.33 -34.24
CA GLU A 58 27.82 10.63 -34.51
C GLU A 58 26.90 9.42 -34.24
N ILE A 59 27.32 8.19 -34.58
CA ILE A 59 26.56 6.98 -34.24
C ILE A 59 26.44 6.79 -32.73
N ASN A 60 27.54 6.96 -32.00
CA ASN A 60 27.53 6.84 -30.54
C ASN A 60 26.66 7.92 -29.90
N PHE A 61 26.66 9.13 -30.45
CA PHE A 61 25.78 10.21 -30.02
C PHE A 61 24.30 9.86 -30.27
N LEU A 62 23.96 9.35 -31.46
CA LEU A 62 22.61 8.88 -31.77
C LEU A 62 22.17 7.76 -30.82
N LYS A 63 23.04 6.79 -30.55
CA LYS A 63 22.77 5.70 -29.60
C LYS A 63 22.46 6.22 -28.21
N LYS A 64 23.23 7.20 -27.74
CA LYS A 64 23.00 7.83 -26.44
C LYS A 64 21.67 8.59 -26.42
N ALA A 65 21.41 9.42 -27.43
CA ALA A 65 20.16 10.17 -27.54
C ALA A 65 18.91 9.27 -27.55
N VAL A 66 18.96 8.14 -28.27
CA VAL A 66 17.85 7.16 -28.29
C VAL A 66 17.63 6.57 -26.89
N ASN A 67 18.69 6.16 -26.19
CA ASN A 67 18.56 5.60 -24.85
C ASN A 67 18.02 6.62 -23.84
N ASP A 68 18.57 7.83 -23.86
CA ASP A 68 18.15 8.92 -22.97
C ASP A 68 16.67 9.26 -23.21
N LYS A 69 16.23 9.30 -24.49
CA LYS A 69 14.83 9.58 -24.84
C LYS A 69 13.87 8.48 -24.39
N ILE A 70 14.28 7.22 -24.53
CA ILE A 70 13.47 6.08 -24.06
C ILE A 70 13.33 6.11 -22.54
N LEU A 71 14.41 6.43 -21.80
CA LEU A 71 14.37 6.56 -20.34
C LEU A 71 13.47 7.71 -19.90
N GLU A 72 13.58 8.88 -20.54
CA GLU A 72 12.74 10.05 -20.27
C GLU A 72 11.25 9.72 -20.47
N LEU A 73 10.90 9.18 -21.64
CA LEU A 73 9.51 8.86 -21.97
C LEU A 73 8.94 7.74 -21.10
N LYS A 74 9.75 6.74 -20.75
CA LYS A 74 9.33 5.67 -19.84
C LYS A 74 9.00 6.22 -18.45
N PHE A 75 9.86 7.08 -17.89
CA PHE A 75 9.62 7.70 -16.59
C PHE A 75 8.32 8.51 -16.57
N VAL A 76 8.06 9.29 -17.62
CA VAL A 76 6.83 10.07 -17.74
C VAL A 76 5.60 9.15 -17.84
N LEU A 77 5.64 8.13 -18.71
CA LEU A 77 4.51 7.22 -18.89
C LEU A 77 4.20 6.40 -17.63
N ASP A 78 5.22 5.92 -16.93
CA ASP A 78 5.06 5.19 -15.67
C ASP A 78 4.41 6.10 -14.61
N SER A 79 4.86 7.37 -14.49
CA SER A 79 4.30 8.34 -13.54
C SER A 79 2.84 8.75 -13.81
N VAL A 80 2.39 8.67 -15.07
CA VAL A 80 1.02 8.97 -15.47
C VAL A 80 0.09 7.77 -15.21
N SER A 81 0.60 6.55 -15.37
CA SER A 81 -0.17 5.32 -15.13
C SER A 81 -0.57 5.11 -13.66
N GLU A 82 0.25 5.61 -12.72
CA GLU A 82 0.00 5.47 -11.28
C GLU A 82 -1.02 6.48 -10.74
N LYS A 83 -1.33 7.53 -11.48
CA LYS A 83 -2.41 8.46 -11.13
C LYS A 83 -3.76 7.87 -11.52
N LYS A 84 -4.14 6.75 -10.90
CA LYS A 84 -5.55 6.45 -10.69
C LYS A 84 -6.12 7.64 -9.92
N GLN A 85 -6.83 8.54 -10.60
CA GLN A 85 -7.58 9.58 -9.95
C GLN A 85 -8.54 8.90 -8.97
N ILE A 86 -8.27 9.07 -7.68
CA ILE A 86 -9.25 8.80 -6.65
C ILE A 86 -10.28 9.90 -6.82
N ASN A 87 -11.33 9.61 -7.59
CA ASN A 87 -12.32 10.60 -8.01
C ASN A 87 -13.10 11.23 -6.84
N ASP A 88 -13.15 10.55 -5.69
CA ASP A 88 -13.84 11.03 -4.50
C ASP A 88 -13.21 10.46 -3.22
N LEU A 89 -12.55 11.32 -2.43
CA LEU A 89 -11.94 10.99 -1.14
C LEU A 89 -12.97 10.90 -0.01
N THR A 90 -14.19 11.39 -0.20
CA THR A 90 -15.27 11.33 0.79
C THR A 90 -16.07 10.03 0.72
N ARG A 91 -15.88 9.26 -0.37
CA ARG A 91 -16.55 7.99 -0.56
C ARG A 91 -16.23 7.03 0.61
N PRO A 92 -17.25 6.48 1.27
CA PRO A 92 -17.03 5.51 2.34
C PRO A 92 -16.30 4.29 1.77
N GLY A 93 -15.24 3.88 2.48
CA GLY A 93 -14.52 2.65 2.20
C GLY A 93 -15.35 1.41 2.52
N LEU A 94 -14.73 0.24 2.38
CA LEU A 94 -15.33 -1.00 2.86
C LEU A 94 -15.51 -0.93 4.39
N VAL A 95 -16.76 -1.01 4.84
CA VAL A 95 -17.09 -1.01 6.26
C VAL A 95 -16.78 -2.39 6.84
N ILE A 96 -15.94 -2.42 7.87
CA ILE A 96 -15.75 -3.61 8.71
C ILE A 96 -16.57 -3.37 9.97
N ASP A 97 -17.57 -4.21 10.22
CA ASP A 97 -18.41 -4.08 11.40
C ASP A 97 -17.57 -4.24 12.67
N ARG A 98 -17.65 -3.24 13.55
CA ARG A 98 -17.04 -3.26 14.87
C ARG A 98 -18.08 -3.68 15.89
N GLY A 99 -17.74 -4.64 16.75
CA GLY A 99 -18.56 -4.99 17.89
C GLY A 99 -18.63 -3.85 18.92
N THR A 100 -19.67 -3.86 19.74
CA THR A 100 -19.89 -2.87 20.82
C THR A 100 -19.80 -3.56 22.19
N ARG A 101 -19.39 -2.81 23.22
CA ARG A 101 -19.35 -3.32 24.60
C ARG A 101 -20.74 -3.25 25.24
N HIS A 102 -21.08 -4.26 26.04
CA HIS A 102 -22.31 -4.26 26.81
C HIS A 102 -22.35 -3.08 27.81
N PRO A 103 -23.48 -2.35 27.94
CA PRO A 103 -23.58 -1.18 28.83
C PRO A 103 -23.20 -1.46 30.29
N LEU A 104 -23.62 -2.60 30.85
CA LEU A 104 -23.25 -2.99 32.22
C LEU A 104 -21.74 -3.14 32.39
N SER A 105 -21.03 -3.64 31.38
CA SER A 105 -19.57 -3.77 31.41
C SER A 105 -18.88 -2.42 31.40
N ILE A 106 -19.46 -1.41 30.71
CA ILE A 106 -18.95 -0.04 30.71
C ILE A 106 -19.10 0.56 32.11
N VAL A 107 -20.29 0.45 32.71
CA VAL A 107 -20.57 0.98 34.05
C VAL A 107 -19.72 0.27 35.11
N LYS A 108 -19.65 -1.06 35.09
CA LYS A 108 -18.81 -1.86 36.00
C LYS A 108 -17.35 -1.41 35.94
N LYS A 109 -16.78 -1.25 34.74
CA LYS A 109 -15.40 -0.77 34.58
C LYS A 109 -15.19 0.63 35.11
N ARG A 110 -16.17 1.53 34.91
CA ARG A 110 -16.10 2.90 35.45
C ARG A 110 -16.07 2.88 36.98
N ILE A 111 -16.93 2.10 37.62
CA ILE A 111 -16.95 1.94 39.09
C ILE A 111 -15.60 1.39 39.57
N ILE A 112 -15.12 0.29 38.96
CA ILE A 112 -13.83 -0.32 39.31
C ILE A 112 -12.69 0.71 39.21
N SER A 113 -12.64 1.49 38.13
CA SER A 113 -11.60 2.49 37.92
C SER A 113 -11.57 3.57 39.00
N ILE A 114 -12.73 3.99 39.49
CA ILE A 114 -12.83 5.01 40.56
C ILE A 114 -12.24 4.44 41.85
N PHE A 115 -12.67 3.27 42.30
CA PHE A 115 -12.19 2.69 43.56
C PHE A 115 -10.73 2.22 43.50
N SER A 116 -10.28 1.73 42.33
CA SER A 116 -8.88 1.39 42.12
C SER A 116 -7.96 2.61 42.27
N SER A 117 -8.43 3.80 41.87
CA SER A 117 -7.67 5.05 42.02
C SER A 117 -7.49 5.50 43.48
N VAL A 118 -8.39 5.04 44.36
CA VAL A 118 -8.35 5.30 45.81
C VAL A 118 -7.50 4.25 46.55
N GLY A 119 -7.04 3.21 45.86
CA GLY A 119 -6.19 2.15 46.41
C GLY A 119 -6.91 0.85 46.79
N PHE A 120 -8.19 0.67 46.42
CA PHE A 120 -8.89 -0.58 46.62
C PHE A 120 -8.45 -1.65 45.62
N GLY A 121 -8.30 -2.89 46.10
CA GLY A 121 -8.08 -4.07 45.25
C GLY A 121 -9.38 -4.65 44.70
N ILE A 122 -9.28 -5.43 43.62
CA ILE A 122 -10.41 -6.17 43.03
C ILE A 122 -10.40 -7.59 43.59
N SER A 123 -11.53 -8.04 44.11
CA SER A 123 -11.75 -9.43 44.51
C SER A 123 -12.92 -10.03 43.73
N TYR A 124 -12.84 -11.33 43.44
CA TYR A 124 -13.88 -12.11 42.78
C TYR A 124 -14.25 -13.30 43.68
N GLY A 125 -15.53 -13.66 43.70
CA GLY A 125 -16.06 -14.83 44.39
C GLY A 125 -16.85 -15.72 43.41
N PRO A 126 -17.20 -16.94 43.82
CA PRO A 126 -18.10 -17.80 43.05
C PRO A 126 -19.52 -17.18 42.98
N GLU A 127 -20.29 -17.59 41.97
CA GLU A 127 -21.70 -17.16 41.83
C GLU A 127 -22.65 -18.04 42.65
N ILE A 128 -22.24 -19.28 42.95
CA ILE A 128 -22.95 -20.20 43.85
C ILE A 128 -22.17 -20.22 45.17
N GLU A 129 -22.84 -19.85 46.25
CA GLU A 129 -22.26 -19.71 47.60
C GLU A 129 -22.96 -20.63 48.60
N ASP A 130 -22.29 -20.90 49.73
CA ASP A 130 -22.88 -21.64 50.85
C ASP A 130 -23.69 -20.71 51.79
N ASP A 131 -24.49 -21.34 52.68
CA ASP A 131 -25.31 -20.59 53.66
C ASP A 131 -24.46 -19.74 54.61
N TRP A 132 -23.24 -20.18 54.91
CA TRP A 132 -22.38 -19.49 55.85
C TRP A 132 -21.90 -18.14 55.29
N HIS A 133 -21.36 -18.11 54.08
CA HIS A 133 -20.80 -16.91 53.46
C HIS A 133 -21.89 -15.94 52.99
N ASN A 134 -23.04 -16.44 52.53
CA ASN A 134 -24.12 -15.58 52.06
C ASN A 134 -25.01 -15.04 53.19
N PHE A 135 -25.12 -15.75 54.33
CA PHE A 135 -26.03 -15.35 55.40
C PHE A 135 -25.42 -15.36 56.80
N THR A 136 -24.93 -16.50 57.28
CA THR A 136 -24.60 -16.64 58.72
C THR A 136 -23.46 -15.72 59.15
N ALA A 137 -22.40 -15.61 58.35
CA ALA A 137 -21.26 -14.71 58.60
C ALA A 137 -21.64 -13.22 58.51
N LEU A 138 -22.74 -12.89 57.83
CA LEU A 138 -23.26 -11.53 57.69
C LEU A 138 -24.32 -11.18 58.75
N ASN A 139 -24.39 -11.96 59.84
CA ASN A 139 -25.28 -11.74 60.98
C ASN A 139 -26.78 -11.87 60.65
N LEU A 140 -27.12 -12.76 59.70
CA LEU A 140 -28.51 -13.09 59.35
C LEU A 140 -28.88 -14.43 59.99
N PRO A 141 -29.78 -14.53 60.99
CA PRO A 141 -30.18 -15.80 61.59
C PRO A 141 -31.06 -16.65 60.64
N GLU A 142 -31.22 -17.95 60.92
CA GLU A 142 -31.99 -18.88 60.07
C GLU A 142 -33.43 -18.43 59.80
N TYR A 143 -34.08 -17.81 60.79
CA TYR A 143 -35.46 -17.33 60.68
C TYR A 143 -35.58 -15.91 60.10
N HIS A 144 -34.50 -15.36 59.54
CA HIS A 144 -34.53 -14.01 58.98
C HIS A 144 -35.30 -13.99 57.65
N PRO A 145 -36.23 -13.05 57.42
CA PRO A 145 -37.00 -12.96 56.17
C PRO A 145 -36.15 -12.88 54.90
N ALA A 146 -34.93 -12.35 54.99
CA ALA A 146 -33.99 -12.28 53.86
C ALA A 146 -33.45 -13.65 53.41
N ARG A 147 -33.67 -14.74 54.17
CA ARG A 147 -33.31 -16.12 53.77
C ARG A 147 -34.46 -16.86 53.06
N ASP A 148 -35.61 -16.20 52.87
CA ASP A 148 -36.79 -16.83 52.27
C ASP A 148 -36.52 -17.29 50.82
N MET A 149 -37.10 -18.43 50.45
CA MET A 149 -36.88 -19.12 49.17
C MET A 149 -37.49 -18.37 47.97
N GLN A 150 -38.30 -17.33 48.20
CA GLN A 150 -38.96 -16.58 47.13
C GLN A 150 -37.95 -15.81 46.28
N ASP A 151 -36.90 -15.24 46.89
CA ASP A 151 -35.91 -14.39 46.24
C ASP A 151 -34.49 -14.98 46.22
N THR A 152 -34.29 -16.15 46.87
CA THR A 152 -33.01 -16.88 46.88
C THR A 152 -33.17 -18.21 46.16
N PHE A 153 -32.35 -18.45 45.13
CA PHE A 153 -32.30 -19.73 44.44
C PHE A 153 -31.42 -20.73 45.21
N PHE A 154 -32.05 -21.69 45.88
CA PHE A 154 -31.37 -22.82 46.51
C PHE A 154 -31.12 -23.94 45.51
N ILE A 155 -29.93 -24.56 45.58
CA ILE A 155 -29.48 -25.64 44.70
C ILE A 155 -29.32 -26.90 45.56
N GLN A 156 -29.77 -28.05 45.06
CA GLN A 156 -29.68 -29.37 45.72
C GLN A 156 -28.59 -30.24 45.09
#